data_AF-A0A2A5WWX8-F1
#
_entry.id   AF-A0A2A5WWX8-F1
#
_cell.length_a   1.000
_cell.length_b   1.000
_cell.length_c   1.000
_cell.angle_alpha   90.00
_cell.angle_beta   90.00
_cell.angle_gamma   90.00
#
_symmetry.space_group_name_H-M   'P 1'
#
loop_
_entity.id
_entity.type
_entity.pdbx_description
1 polymer ?
#
loop_
_entity_poly.entity_id
_entity_poly.type
_entity_poly.pdbx_seq_one_letter_code
_entity_poly.pdbx_strand_id
1 'polypeptide(L)'
;KDVNIAGGQVALVSKDNAASAISLTANIGSSETIVVTNTQGTTDGIDDAGAIELSAAAGGIGLAWSDSKDLWAEGGRTVITANEDAADAIKLHADAGTSQTINLVNDAGTNAAAIALTSTAGGVTITTASSSATSVNGNLTGTSSNTSANTGAISGFDASLNAATLSSNSYTLVASDNGKVVTIDNNTTAATVVIPTGLGDGFNCLIVQKGNHQTTISPVSGSVTIANRSSETKTAAQYAVISIINIGSETYIVSGDTGS
;
A
#
# COMPACT_ATOMS: atom_id res chain seq x y z
N LYS A 1 -51.74 -0.59 29.04
CA LYS A 1 -52.27 0.80 29.14
C LYS A 1 -51.10 1.71 28.82
N ASP A 2 -51.32 2.69 27.97
CA ASP A 2 -50.23 3.51 27.44
C ASP A 2 -50.06 4.78 28.27
N VAL A 3 -48.83 5.25 28.39
CA VAL A 3 -48.50 6.54 29.02
C VAL A 3 -47.87 7.41 27.94
N ASN A 4 -48.49 8.56 27.66
CA ASN A 4 -48.01 9.54 26.68
C ASN A 4 -47.87 10.91 27.35
N ILE A 5 -46.70 11.53 27.20
CA ILE A 5 -46.40 12.89 27.69
C ILE A 5 -46.06 13.75 26.46
N ALA A 6 -46.99 14.62 26.07
CA ALA A 6 -46.93 15.35 24.79
C ALA A 6 -46.33 16.77 24.89
N GLY A 7 -45.83 17.19 26.06
CA GLY A 7 -45.23 18.52 26.23
C GLY A 7 -44.59 18.75 27.59
N GLY A 8 -43.90 19.89 27.72
CA GLY A 8 -43.14 20.26 28.90
C GLY A 8 -41.77 19.56 28.98
N GLN A 9 -40.99 19.91 30.01
CA GLN A 9 -39.75 19.20 30.32
C GLN A 9 -40.06 17.92 31.10
N VAL A 10 -39.37 16.85 30.75
CA VAL A 10 -39.35 15.61 31.54
C VAL A 10 -37.94 15.43 32.07
N ALA A 11 -37.76 15.60 33.39
CA ALA A 11 -36.48 15.34 34.06
C ALA A 11 -36.56 13.99 34.79
N LEU A 12 -35.67 13.06 34.44
CA LEU A 12 -35.51 11.78 35.12
C LEU A 12 -34.24 11.83 35.97
N VAL A 13 -34.39 11.89 37.28
CA VAL A 13 -33.28 11.98 38.23
C VAL A 13 -33.50 10.97 39.34
N SER A 14 -32.55 10.06 39.52
CA SER A 14 -32.53 9.17 40.69
C SER A 14 -31.63 9.75 41.78
N LYS A 15 -32.07 9.62 43.03
CA LYS A 15 -31.26 9.95 44.23
C LYS A 15 -30.73 8.70 44.91
N ASP A 16 -31.03 7.53 44.36
CA ASP A 16 -30.63 6.26 44.91
C ASP A 16 -29.21 5.89 44.46
N ASN A 17 -28.41 5.34 45.37
CA ASN A 17 -27.05 4.89 45.11
C ASN A 17 -27.05 3.37 44.93
N ALA A 18 -27.68 2.92 43.84
CA ALA A 18 -27.85 1.52 43.52
C ALA A 18 -27.64 1.26 42.03
N ALA A 19 -27.30 0.02 41.68
CA ALA A 19 -27.26 -0.40 40.27
C ALA A 19 -28.63 -0.22 39.61
N SER A 20 -28.64 0.18 38.34
CA SER A 20 -29.89 0.43 37.60
C SER A 20 -30.81 1.48 38.27
N ALA A 21 -30.23 2.46 38.97
CA ALA A 21 -30.95 3.59 39.56
C ALA A 21 -31.91 4.28 38.57
N ILE A 22 -31.59 4.21 37.26
CA ILE A 22 -32.50 4.41 36.13
C ILE A 22 -32.25 3.25 35.15
N SER A 23 -33.31 2.65 34.59
CA SER A 23 -33.21 1.63 33.55
C SER A 23 -34.31 1.79 32.51
N LEU A 24 -33.97 1.56 31.24
CA LEU A 24 -34.91 1.45 30.13
C LEU A 24 -34.74 0.05 29.53
N THR A 25 -35.78 -0.77 29.53
CA THR A 25 -35.72 -2.16 29.08
C THR A 25 -36.98 -2.54 28.34
N ALA A 26 -36.82 -3.19 27.20
CA ALA A 26 -37.88 -3.87 26.47
C ALA A 26 -37.41 -5.33 26.24
N ASN A 27 -38.20 -6.31 26.67
CA ASN A 27 -37.76 -7.71 26.81
C ASN A 27 -38.87 -8.77 26.65
N ILE A 28 -39.96 -8.42 25.99
CA ILE A 28 -41.12 -9.27 25.71
C ILE A 28 -41.03 -9.97 24.34
N GLY A 29 -40.46 -9.36 23.30
CA GLY A 29 -40.46 -9.92 21.94
C GLY A 29 -39.50 -9.25 20.95
N SER A 30 -39.22 -9.93 19.83
CA SER A 30 -38.20 -9.52 18.84
C SER A 30 -38.52 -8.24 18.06
N SER A 31 -39.74 -7.70 18.19
CA SER A 31 -40.16 -6.45 17.53
C SER A 31 -40.06 -5.22 18.44
N GLU A 32 -39.61 -5.38 19.69
CA GLU A 32 -39.44 -4.25 20.60
C GLU A 32 -38.30 -3.33 20.19
N THR A 33 -38.47 -2.03 20.46
CA THR A 33 -37.47 -1.01 20.18
C THR A 33 -37.41 -0.01 21.33
N ILE A 34 -36.23 0.54 21.58
CA ILE A 34 -36.05 1.74 22.40
C ILE A 34 -35.56 2.83 21.44
N VAL A 35 -36.38 3.87 21.24
CA VAL A 35 -36.07 4.97 20.30
C VAL A 35 -35.80 6.25 21.09
N VAL A 36 -34.65 6.86 20.83
CA VAL A 36 -34.29 8.19 21.32
C VAL A 36 -34.06 9.08 20.11
N THR A 37 -34.81 10.17 19.99
CA THR A 37 -34.75 11.05 18.80
C THR A 37 -34.80 12.50 19.25
N ASN A 38 -33.85 13.29 18.75
CA ASN A 38 -33.90 14.74 18.80
C ASN A 38 -33.99 15.29 17.36
N THR A 39 -35.16 15.78 16.98
CA THR A 39 -35.44 16.23 15.61
C THR A 39 -34.96 17.65 15.32
N GLN A 40 -34.81 18.50 16.33
CA GLN A 40 -34.57 19.94 16.16
C GLN A 40 -33.28 20.46 16.81
N GLY A 41 -32.64 19.65 17.66
CA GLY A 41 -31.36 20.03 18.28
C GLY A 41 -30.29 20.23 17.21
N THR A 42 -29.63 21.39 17.24
CA THR A 42 -28.57 21.76 16.30
C THR A 42 -27.20 21.86 16.98
N THR A 43 -27.10 21.46 18.24
CA THR A 43 -25.84 21.49 19.00
C THR A 43 -24.93 20.38 18.48
N ASP A 44 -23.81 20.76 17.88
CA ASP A 44 -22.74 19.84 17.48
C ASP A 44 -22.16 19.10 18.69
N GLY A 45 -21.62 17.90 18.45
CA GLY A 45 -20.95 17.12 19.47
C GLY A 45 -19.57 17.69 19.80
N ILE A 46 -19.37 18.03 21.07
CA ILE A 46 -18.07 18.32 21.69
C ILE A 46 -17.99 17.54 23.01
N ASP A 47 -16.86 17.65 23.72
CA ASP A 47 -16.74 17.04 25.05
C ASP A 47 -17.87 17.54 25.97
N ASP A 48 -18.63 16.60 26.55
CA ASP A 48 -19.77 16.84 27.46
C ASP A 48 -20.88 17.76 26.88
N ALA A 49 -21.12 17.73 25.57
CA ALA A 49 -22.27 18.40 24.96
C ALA A 49 -22.69 17.81 23.60
N GLY A 50 -24.00 17.85 23.32
CA GLY A 50 -24.55 17.53 22.00
C GLY A 50 -26.08 17.60 21.99
N ALA A 51 -26.68 17.60 20.80
CA ALA A 51 -28.15 17.49 20.67
C ALA A 51 -28.70 16.20 21.31
N ILE A 52 -27.91 15.13 21.29
CA ILE A 52 -28.10 13.93 22.11
C ILE A 52 -26.75 13.67 22.76
N GLU A 53 -26.72 13.59 24.09
CA GLU A 53 -25.50 13.42 24.87
C GLU A 53 -25.55 12.12 25.66
N LEU A 54 -24.47 11.34 25.57
CA LEU A 54 -24.21 10.19 26.43
C LEU A 54 -22.86 10.48 27.09
N SER A 55 -22.90 10.82 28.38
CA SER A 55 -21.70 11.19 29.16
C SER A 55 -21.57 10.33 30.40
N ALA A 56 -20.34 9.88 30.66
CA ALA A 56 -19.97 9.10 31.84
C ALA A 56 -18.62 9.57 32.39
N ALA A 57 -18.49 10.85 32.77
CA ALA A 57 -17.22 11.51 33.09
C ALA A 57 -16.27 10.76 34.07
N ALA A 58 -16.80 9.97 35.00
CA ALA A 58 -16.00 9.19 35.95
C ALA A 58 -15.79 7.72 35.54
N GLY A 59 -16.50 7.25 34.51
CA GLY A 59 -16.53 5.86 34.08
C GLY A 59 -16.40 5.71 32.56
N GLY A 60 -16.77 4.53 32.04
CA GLY A 60 -16.80 4.27 30.60
C GLY A 60 -18.22 4.21 30.06
N ILE A 61 -18.33 4.34 28.74
CA ILE A 61 -19.57 4.08 28.00
C ILE A 61 -19.35 2.77 27.23
N GLY A 62 -20.10 1.73 27.60
CA GLY A 62 -20.10 0.46 26.87
C GLY A 62 -21.14 0.48 25.76
N LEU A 63 -20.76 0.04 24.57
CA LEU A 63 -21.67 -0.29 23.48
C LEU A 63 -21.53 -1.78 23.20
N ALA A 64 -22.58 -2.55 23.46
CA ALA A 64 -22.62 -3.98 23.18
C ALA A 64 -23.73 -4.25 22.16
N TRP A 65 -23.42 -4.99 21.11
CA TRP A 65 -24.37 -5.41 20.09
C TRP A 65 -24.14 -6.88 19.73
N SER A 66 -25.04 -7.46 18.94
CA SER A 66 -24.91 -8.85 18.50
C SER A 66 -23.82 -9.01 17.44
N ASP A 67 -22.99 -10.05 17.55
CA ASP A 67 -21.96 -10.41 16.56
C ASP A 67 -22.49 -10.58 15.12
N SER A 68 -23.80 -10.81 14.96
CA SER A 68 -24.47 -10.97 13.66
C SER A 68 -25.19 -9.71 13.19
N LYS A 69 -24.88 -8.55 13.79
CA LYS A 69 -25.52 -7.26 13.52
C LYS A 69 -24.49 -6.14 13.44
N ASP A 70 -24.91 -5.06 12.80
CA ASP A 70 -24.08 -3.90 12.58
C ASP A 70 -24.33 -2.84 13.66
N LEU A 71 -23.27 -2.15 14.06
CA LEU A 71 -23.37 -0.81 14.61
C LEU A 71 -23.32 0.18 13.44
N TRP A 72 -24.47 0.76 13.09
CA TRP A 72 -24.58 1.68 11.96
C TRP A 72 -24.43 3.15 12.41
N ALA A 73 -23.51 3.88 11.80
CA ALA A 73 -23.34 5.32 11.98
C ALA A 73 -23.25 6.02 10.62
N GLU A 74 -24.10 7.01 10.39
CA GLU A 74 -24.16 7.81 9.16
C GLU A 74 -24.40 9.28 9.54
N GLY A 75 -23.77 10.21 8.82
CA GLY A 75 -23.82 11.63 9.14
C GLY A 75 -22.65 12.41 8.53
N GLY A 76 -22.50 13.67 8.92
CA GLY A 76 -21.47 14.55 8.37
C GLY A 76 -20.03 14.12 8.71
N ARG A 77 -19.64 14.23 9.99
CA ARG A 77 -18.30 13.86 10.47
C ARG A 77 -18.40 12.90 11.63
N THR A 78 -17.43 11.98 11.71
CA THR A 78 -17.16 11.16 12.89
C THR A 78 -15.77 11.50 13.40
N VAL A 79 -15.64 11.74 14.70
CA VAL A 79 -14.36 12.00 15.36
C VAL A 79 -14.18 10.97 16.45
N ILE A 80 -13.05 10.25 16.43
CA ILE A 80 -12.66 9.29 17.47
C ILE A 80 -11.34 9.80 18.04
N THR A 81 -11.38 10.19 19.31
CA THR A 81 -10.22 10.74 20.03
C THR A 81 -9.98 9.93 21.28
N ALA A 82 -8.75 9.49 21.49
CA ALA A 82 -8.31 8.91 22.75
C ALA A 82 -7.38 9.90 23.44
N ASN A 83 -7.71 10.26 24.69
CA ASN A 83 -6.89 11.14 25.52
C ASN A 83 -6.03 10.35 26.52
N GLU A 84 -6.18 9.03 26.57
CA GLU A 84 -5.39 8.16 27.43
C GLU A 84 -4.02 7.87 26.81
N ASP A 85 -2.95 8.03 27.60
CA ASP A 85 -1.59 7.63 27.24
C ASP A 85 -1.40 6.13 27.49
N ALA A 86 -1.93 5.32 26.57
CA ALA A 86 -1.89 3.87 26.64
C ALA A 86 -1.64 3.23 25.27
N ALA A 87 -1.16 1.99 25.27
CA ALA A 87 -1.10 1.18 24.06
C ALA A 87 -2.51 0.92 23.51
N ASP A 88 -2.64 0.79 22.18
CA ASP A 88 -3.92 0.54 21.50
C ASP A 88 -5.02 1.58 21.86
N ALA A 89 -4.65 2.82 22.21
CA ALA A 89 -5.59 3.87 22.63
C ALA A 89 -6.76 4.07 21.63
N ILE A 90 -6.49 3.85 20.34
CA ILE A 90 -7.53 3.60 19.33
C ILE A 90 -7.18 2.31 18.60
N LYS A 91 -8.09 1.33 18.63
CA LYS A 91 -7.90 0.03 17.97
C LYS A 91 -9.07 -0.28 17.06
N LEU A 92 -8.76 -0.55 15.79
CA LEU A 92 -9.67 -1.18 14.84
C LEU A 92 -9.19 -2.62 14.66
N HIS A 93 -10.00 -3.62 15.01
CA HIS A 93 -9.59 -5.01 15.05
C HIS A 93 -10.70 -5.93 14.55
N ALA A 94 -10.33 -6.92 13.73
CA ALA A 94 -11.23 -7.97 13.29
C ALA A 94 -10.49 -9.32 13.44
N ASP A 95 -10.95 -10.17 14.35
CA ASP A 95 -10.22 -11.34 14.86
C ASP A 95 -11.05 -12.63 15.03
N ALA A 96 -12.23 -12.68 14.44
CA ALA A 96 -13.14 -13.83 14.47
C ALA A 96 -12.96 -14.83 13.31
N GLY A 97 -12.36 -14.46 12.16
CA GLY A 97 -12.26 -15.36 11.01
C GLY A 97 -11.48 -14.84 9.80
N THR A 98 -11.10 -15.74 8.89
CA THR A 98 -10.20 -15.46 7.75
C THR A 98 -10.77 -14.57 6.65
N SER A 99 -12.09 -14.34 6.64
CA SER A 99 -12.75 -13.47 5.67
C SER A 99 -12.97 -12.04 6.18
N GLN A 100 -12.45 -11.71 7.36
CA GLN A 100 -12.58 -10.38 7.93
C GLN A 100 -11.68 -9.36 7.21
N THR A 101 -12.16 -8.13 7.15
CA THR A 101 -11.48 -7.01 6.50
C THR A 101 -11.62 -5.75 7.33
N ILE A 102 -10.65 -4.85 7.24
CA ILE A 102 -10.76 -3.46 7.70
C ILE A 102 -10.54 -2.57 6.48
N ASN A 103 -11.61 -1.95 5.99
CA ASN A 103 -11.57 -1.12 4.79
C ASN A 103 -11.65 0.35 5.16
N LEU A 104 -10.72 1.15 4.64
CA LEU A 104 -10.73 2.62 4.71
C LEU A 104 -10.89 3.14 3.29
N VAL A 105 -12.08 3.61 2.96
CA VAL A 105 -12.43 4.01 1.59
C VAL A 105 -12.77 5.49 1.56
N ASN A 106 -12.15 6.22 0.63
CA ASN A 106 -12.57 7.54 0.21
C ASN A 106 -12.76 7.50 -1.31
N ASP A 107 -14.01 7.51 -1.75
CA ASP A 107 -14.41 7.31 -3.14
C ASP A 107 -14.63 8.62 -3.91
N ALA A 108 -14.85 9.73 -3.20
CA ALA A 108 -15.08 11.05 -3.81
C ALA A 108 -13.86 11.99 -3.73
N GLY A 109 -12.95 11.79 -2.77
CA GLY A 109 -11.81 12.68 -2.52
C GLY A 109 -10.74 12.59 -3.60
N THR A 110 -10.29 13.75 -4.11
CA THR A 110 -9.27 13.83 -5.19
C THR A 110 -7.95 14.46 -4.76
N ASN A 111 -7.87 14.97 -3.53
CA ASN A 111 -6.65 15.58 -3.00
C ASN A 111 -5.61 14.51 -2.61
N ALA A 112 -4.32 14.84 -2.65
CA ALA A 112 -3.24 13.94 -2.21
C ALA A 112 -3.41 13.45 -0.75
N ALA A 113 -4.08 14.22 0.10
CA ALA A 113 -4.41 13.89 1.47
C ALA A 113 -5.85 13.36 1.64
N ALA A 114 -6.52 12.90 0.57
CA ALA A 114 -7.86 12.31 0.65
C ALA A 114 -7.94 11.17 1.67
N ILE A 115 -6.86 10.40 1.80
CA ILE A 115 -6.59 9.54 2.97
C ILE A 115 -5.17 9.84 3.42
N ALA A 116 -5.02 10.34 4.65
CA ALA A 116 -3.72 10.61 5.26
C ALA A 116 -3.51 9.72 6.49
N LEU A 117 -2.37 9.04 6.55
CA LEU A 117 -1.88 8.37 7.75
C LEU A 117 -0.66 9.13 8.25
N THR A 118 -0.80 9.86 9.35
CA THR A 118 0.24 10.78 9.84
C THR A 118 0.63 10.42 11.26
N SER A 119 1.92 10.14 11.46
CA SER A 119 2.57 10.05 12.76
C SER A 119 3.64 11.15 12.82
N THR A 120 3.47 12.14 13.70
CA THR A 120 4.37 13.30 13.77
C THR A 120 5.59 13.06 14.65
N ALA A 121 5.44 12.26 15.71
CA ALA A 121 6.53 11.91 16.62
C ALA A 121 7.20 10.56 16.27
N GLY A 122 6.46 9.64 15.64
CA GLY A 122 6.92 8.28 15.34
C GLY A 122 6.83 7.91 13.87
N GLY A 123 6.78 6.61 13.59
CA GLY A 123 6.61 6.07 12.23
C GLY A 123 5.20 5.56 11.98
N VAL A 124 4.95 5.16 10.73
CA VAL A 124 3.80 4.35 10.31
C VAL A 124 4.34 3.00 9.85
N THR A 125 3.99 1.94 10.57
CA THR A 125 4.38 0.56 10.22
C THR A 125 3.29 -0.10 9.41
N ILE A 126 3.66 -0.66 8.25
CA ILE A 126 2.77 -1.48 7.40
C ILE A 126 3.41 -2.86 7.28
N THR A 127 2.76 -3.88 7.85
CA THR A 127 3.27 -5.25 7.87
C THR A 127 2.32 -6.17 7.14
N THR A 128 2.85 -7.04 6.29
CA THR A 128 2.13 -8.13 5.64
C THR A 128 2.76 -9.48 6.02
N ALA A 129 2.07 -10.59 5.77
CA ALA A 129 2.69 -11.91 5.86
C ALA A 129 3.88 -12.01 4.88
N SER A 130 4.87 -12.86 5.18
CA SER A 130 6.08 -13.01 4.36
C SER A 130 5.83 -13.47 2.93
N SER A 131 4.69 -14.11 2.68
CA SER A 131 4.22 -14.54 1.35
C SER A 131 3.35 -13.50 0.63
N SER A 132 3.10 -12.35 1.27
CA SER A 132 2.24 -11.28 0.76
C SER A 132 3.06 -10.05 0.37
N ALA A 133 2.44 -9.15 -0.38
CA ALA A 133 3.06 -7.92 -0.84
C ALA A 133 2.17 -6.71 -0.53
N THR A 134 2.81 -5.58 -0.24
CA THR A 134 2.17 -4.26 -0.30
C THR A 134 2.17 -3.81 -1.76
N SER A 135 0.99 -3.59 -2.33
CA SER A 135 0.84 -3.06 -3.69
C SER A 135 0.67 -1.54 -3.65
N VAL A 136 1.41 -0.82 -4.49
CA VAL A 136 1.27 0.61 -4.71
C VAL A 136 1.00 0.84 -6.19
N ASN A 137 -0.21 1.25 -6.54
CA ASN A 137 -0.57 1.59 -7.91
C ASN A 137 -0.18 3.05 -8.19
N GLY A 138 1.07 3.26 -8.64
CA GLY A 138 1.63 4.59 -8.90
C GLY A 138 3.07 4.69 -8.42
N ASN A 139 3.54 5.93 -8.22
CA ASN A 139 4.90 6.18 -7.78
C ASN A 139 5.02 5.99 -6.26
N LEU A 140 6.01 5.21 -5.84
CA LEU A 140 6.47 5.20 -4.46
C LEU A 140 7.60 6.23 -4.32
N THR A 141 7.33 7.34 -3.64
CA THR A 141 8.33 8.37 -3.34
C THR A 141 8.78 8.26 -1.90
N GLY A 142 10.07 7.96 -1.67
CA GLY A 142 10.68 8.03 -0.35
C GLY A 142 11.61 9.23 -0.23
N THR A 143 11.34 10.17 0.68
CA THR A 143 12.28 11.22 1.06
C THR A 143 13.11 10.72 2.25
N SER A 144 14.30 10.21 2.00
CA SER A 144 15.20 9.80 3.08
C SER A 144 15.91 11.03 3.67
N SER A 145 15.65 11.36 4.93
CA SER A 145 16.58 12.17 5.73
C SER A 145 17.60 11.21 6.37
N ASN A 146 18.56 10.75 5.57
CA ASN A 146 19.56 9.77 5.99
C ASN A 146 20.50 10.36 7.06
N THR A 147 20.24 10.06 8.34
CA THR A 147 21.15 10.39 9.46
C THR A 147 21.62 9.15 10.25
N SER A 148 21.33 7.93 9.80
CA SER A 148 21.80 6.71 10.47
C SER A 148 22.08 5.55 9.51
N ALA A 149 23.32 5.05 9.59
CA ALA A 149 23.93 3.87 8.95
C ALA A 149 23.09 3.15 7.87
N ASN A 150 23.37 3.51 6.60
CA ASN A 150 23.17 2.65 5.42
C ASN A 150 21.75 2.10 5.16
N THR A 151 20.72 2.94 5.24
CA THR A 151 19.34 2.59 4.85
C THR A 151 18.76 3.39 3.68
N GLY A 152 19.54 4.32 3.10
CA GLY A 152 19.19 5.05 1.87
C GLY A 152 19.41 4.26 0.57
N ALA A 153 19.40 2.93 0.63
CA ALA A 153 19.43 2.06 -0.55
C ALA A 153 18.00 1.82 -1.06
N ILE A 154 17.85 1.38 -2.30
CA ILE A 154 16.64 0.68 -2.76
C ILE A 154 16.62 -0.71 -2.08
N SER A 155 16.54 -0.73 -0.75
CA SER A 155 16.64 -1.92 0.08
C SER A 155 15.38 -2.77 -0.08
N GLY A 156 15.57 -4.09 -0.17
CA GLY A 156 14.48 -5.03 -0.46
C GLY A 156 14.10 -5.13 -1.95
N PHE A 157 14.76 -4.37 -2.85
CA PHE A 157 14.59 -4.49 -4.30
C PHE A 157 15.94 -4.79 -4.95
N ASP A 158 16.38 -6.05 -4.87
CA ASP A 158 17.47 -6.53 -5.72
C ASP A 158 16.98 -6.59 -7.18
N ALA A 159 17.86 -6.28 -8.14
CA ALA A 159 17.56 -6.56 -9.54
C ALA A 159 17.35 -8.07 -9.70
N SER A 160 16.19 -8.48 -10.21
CA SER A 160 15.92 -9.88 -10.47
C SER A 160 16.94 -10.42 -11.49
N LEU A 161 17.54 -11.58 -11.17
CA LEU A 161 18.42 -12.28 -12.11
C LEU A 161 17.57 -13.03 -13.13
N ASN A 162 17.82 -12.77 -14.41
CA ASN A 162 17.33 -13.60 -15.52
C ASN A 162 18.50 -14.41 -16.09
N ALA A 163 18.53 -15.72 -15.81
CA ALA A 163 19.43 -16.63 -16.50
C ALA A 163 18.89 -16.92 -17.91
N ALA A 164 19.45 -16.23 -18.92
CA ALA A 164 18.96 -16.31 -20.29
C ALA A 164 19.01 -17.75 -20.80
N THR A 165 17.85 -18.26 -21.24
CA THR A 165 17.78 -19.53 -21.96
C THR A 165 18.08 -19.27 -23.43
N LEU A 166 19.25 -19.71 -23.87
CA LEU A 166 19.73 -19.48 -25.23
C LEU A 166 19.14 -20.51 -26.20
N SER A 167 18.66 -20.06 -27.36
CA SER A 167 18.24 -20.89 -28.48
C SER A 167 19.15 -20.59 -29.67
N SER A 168 19.78 -21.63 -30.25
CA SER A 168 20.79 -21.47 -31.31
C SER A 168 21.88 -20.46 -30.94
N ASN A 169 22.36 -20.51 -29.68
CA ASN A 169 23.33 -19.59 -29.11
C ASN A 169 22.85 -18.12 -29.03
N SER A 170 21.54 -17.87 -29.04
CA SER A 170 20.99 -16.51 -29.00
C SER A 170 19.87 -16.33 -27.98
N TYR A 171 19.79 -15.14 -27.41
CA TYR A 171 18.72 -14.68 -26.54
C TYR A 171 18.17 -13.36 -27.09
N THR A 172 16.85 -13.27 -27.30
CA THR A 172 16.21 -12.01 -27.67
C THR A 172 15.68 -11.35 -26.41
N LEU A 173 16.05 -10.09 -26.16
CA LEU A 173 15.53 -9.33 -25.03
C LEU A 173 14.00 -9.24 -25.09
N VAL A 174 13.35 -9.19 -23.94
CA VAL A 174 11.91 -9.02 -23.83
C VAL A 174 11.59 -7.88 -22.86
N ALA A 175 10.37 -7.33 -22.93
CA ALA A 175 9.96 -6.23 -22.04
C ALA A 175 10.13 -6.57 -20.55
N SER A 176 9.98 -7.85 -20.17
CA SER A 176 10.18 -8.31 -18.80
C SER A 176 11.63 -8.34 -18.33
N ASP A 177 12.61 -8.01 -19.18
CA ASP A 177 14.02 -7.82 -18.79
C ASP A 177 14.30 -6.41 -18.24
N ASN A 178 13.36 -5.48 -18.37
CA ASN A 178 13.51 -4.13 -17.86
C ASN A 178 13.72 -4.12 -16.33
N GLY A 179 14.77 -3.44 -15.87
CA GLY A 179 15.22 -3.40 -14.48
C GLY A 179 15.94 -4.67 -14.00
N LYS A 180 16.20 -5.66 -14.86
CA LYS A 180 16.84 -6.93 -14.49
C LYS A 180 18.33 -7.00 -14.82
N VAL A 181 18.98 -7.99 -14.21
CA VAL A 181 20.31 -8.47 -14.61
C VAL A 181 20.12 -9.74 -15.44
N VAL A 182 20.33 -9.64 -16.74
CA VAL A 182 20.29 -10.78 -17.67
C VAL A 182 21.68 -11.40 -17.77
N THR A 183 21.83 -12.63 -17.29
CA THR A 183 23.11 -13.34 -17.35
C THR A 183 23.17 -14.23 -18.58
N ILE A 184 24.24 -14.13 -19.35
CA ILE A 184 24.48 -14.95 -20.54
C ILE A 184 25.56 -15.98 -20.23
N ASP A 185 25.21 -17.26 -20.36
CA ASP A 185 26.14 -18.37 -20.16
C ASP A 185 25.97 -19.41 -21.26
N ASN A 186 26.88 -19.37 -22.24
CA ASN A 186 26.93 -20.32 -23.34
C ASN A 186 28.22 -21.14 -23.32
N ASN A 187 28.76 -21.41 -22.13
CA ASN A 187 30.03 -22.10 -21.92
C ASN A 187 31.18 -21.42 -22.69
N THR A 188 31.76 -22.06 -23.70
CA THR A 188 32.83 -21.51 -24.55
C THR A 188 32.35 -21.08 -25.94
N THR A 189 31.07 -21.27 -26.24
CA THR A 189 30.50 -20.95 -27.56
C THR A 189 30.05 -19.50 -27.57
N ALA A 190 30.41 -18.73 -28.60
CA ALA A 190 29.94 -17.36 -28.76
C ALA A 190 28.40 -17.29 -28.69
N ALA A 191 27.87 -16.23 -28.08
CA ALA A 191 26.43 -16.02 -27.98
C ALA A 191 26.03 -14.68 -28.60
N THR A 192 24.73 -14.51 -28.86
CA THR A 192 24.17 -13.25 -29.33
C THR A 192 22.97 -12.84 -28.49
N VAL A 193 23.03 -11.65 -27.91
CA VAL A 193 21.84 -10.97 -27.37
C VAL A 193 21.25 -10.10 -28.48
N VAL A 194 20.01 -10.36 -28.83
CA VAL A 194 19.27 -9.63 -29.87
C VAL A 194 18.38 -8.58 -29.20
N ILE A 195 18.49 -7.34 -29.65
CA ILE A 195 17.59 -6.25 -29.25
C ILE A 195 16.43 -6.22 -30.27
N PRO A 196 15.19 -6.57 -29.86
CA PRO A 196 14.02 -6.43 -30.73
C PRO A 196 13.56 -4.96 -30.82
N THR A 197 12.52 -4.71 -31.61
CA THR A 197 11.77 -3.45 -31.55
C THR A 197 10.72 -3.50 -30.43
N GLY A 198 10.24 -2.35 -29.96
CA GLY A 198 9.06 -2.27 -29.09
C GLY A 198 9.30 -2.58 -27.61
N LEU A 199 10.55 -2.47 -27.11
CA LEU A 199 10.81 -2.59 -25.66
C LEU A 199 10.35 -1.37 -24.85
N GLY A 200 10.05 -0.25 -25.54
CA GLY A 200 9.59 1.00 -24.93
C GLY A 200 10.72 1.91 -24.45
N ASP A 201 10.45 3.21 -24.43
CA ASP A 201 11.39 4.24 -23.98
C ASP A 201 11.73 4.05 -22.49
N GLY A 202 13.01 4.20 -22.13
CA GLY A 202 13.48 3.99 -20.77
C GLY A 202 13.68 2.53 -20.37
N PHE A 203 13.48 1.57 -21.28
CA PHE A 203 13.94 0.19 -21.09
C PHE A 203 15.42 0.20 -20.68
N ASN A 204 15.75 -0.45 -19.58
CA ASN A 204 17.11 -0.54 -19.06
C ASN A 204 17.35 -1.93 -18.47
N CYS A 205 18.42 -2.60 -18.88
CA CYS A 205 18.84 -3.85 -18.25
C CYS A 205 20.37 -3.95 -18.23
N LEU A 206 20.88 -4.77 -17.31
CA LEU A 206 22.29 -5.18 -17.31
C LEU A 206 22.44 -6.52 -18.01
N ILE A 207 23.46 -6.66 -18.84
CA ILE A 207 23.93 -7.92 -19.38
C ILE A 207 25.20 -8.32 -18.63
N VAL A 208 25.25 -9.53 -18.09
CA VAL A 208 26.43 -10.08 -17.41
C VAL A 208 26.89 -11.34 -18.14
N GLN A 209 28.12 -11.29 -18.66
CA GLN A 209 28.72 -12.37 -19.42
C GLN A 209 29.32 -13.44 -18.50
N LYS A 210 28.56 -14.47 -18.13
CA LYS A 210 29.07 -15.52 -17.23
C LYS A 210 29.91 -16.58 -17.95
N GLY A 211 29.55 -16.92 -19.18
CA GLY A 211 30.27 -17.92 -19.96
C GLY A 211 31.65 -17.42 -20.42
N ASN A 212 32.58 -18.34 -20.66
CA ASN A 212 33.90 -18.07 -21.25
C ASN A 212 33.82 -17.91 -22.77
N HIS A 213 33.04 -16.93 -23.21
CA HIS A 213 32.90 -16.55 -24.61
C HIS A 213 32.81 -15.02 -24.71
N GLN A 214 32.61 -14.51 -25.92
CA GLN A 214 32.06 -13.17 -26.10
C GLN A 214 30.58 -13.28 -26.48
N THR A 215 29.78 -12.32 -26.02
CA THR A 215 28.39 -12.13 -26.41
C THR A 215 28.29 -10.92 -27.31
N THR A 216 27.76 -11.12 -28.51
CA THR A 216 27.47 -10.05 -29.46
C THR A 216 26.11 -9.44 -29.12
N ILE A 217 26.03 -8.12 -29.07
CA ILE A 217 24.79 -7.36 -28.99
C ILE A 217 24.41 -6.96 -30.40
N SER A 218 23.27 -7.45 -30.87
CA SER A 218 22.84 -7.31 -32.27
C SER A 218 21.42 -6.77 -32.35
N PRO A 219 21.11 -5.86 -33.29
CA PRO A 219 19.73 -5.45 -33.52
C PRO A 219 18.97 -6.54 -34.29
N VAL A 220 17.67 -6.69 -34.04
CA VAL A 220 16.83 -7.63 -34.82
C VAL A 220 16.69 -7.22 -36.28
N SER A 221 16.78 -5.92 -36.58
CA SER A 221 16.67 -5.35 -37.92
C SER A 221 17.28 -3.95 -37.97
N GLY A 222 17.38 -3.35 -39.17
CA GLY A 222 17.95 -2.02 -39.35
C GLY A 222 17.15 -0.85 -38.74
N SER A 223 15.95 -1.09 -38.19
CA SER A 223 15.19 -0.06 -37.48
C SER A 223 15.65 0.15 -36.03
N VAL A 224 16.43 -0.78 -35.47
CA VAL A 224 17.01 -0.67 -34.13
C VAL A 224 18.44 -0.15 -34.27
N THR A 225 18.74 0.95 -33.60
CA THR A 225 20.08 1.56 -33.62
C THR A 225 20.84 1.20 -32.35
N ILE A 226 22.02 0.59 -32.50
CA ILE A 226 22.97 0.39 -31.39
C ILE A 226 23.96 1.55 -31.39
N ALA A 227 23.96 2.30 -30.29
CA ALA A 227 24.88 3.40 -30.04
C ALA A 227 25.90 3.00 -28.97
N ASN A 228 27.15 2.79 -29.39
CA ASN A 228 28.30 2.61 -28.51
C ASN A 228 29.38 3.62 -28.92
N ARG A 229 30.01 4.29 -27.95
CA ARG A 229 31.01 5.36 -28.23
C ARG A 229 32.21 4.86 -29.02
N SER A 230 32.65 3.64 -28.76
CA SER A 230 33.79 2.99 -29.42
C SER A 230 33.37 2.16 -30.64
N SER A 231 32.08 2.18 -31.01
CA SER A 231 31.49 1.29 -32.03
C SER A 231 31.66 -0.20 -31.74
N GLU A 232 31.80 -0.55 -30.45
CA GLU A 232 31.91 -1.92 -29.97
C GLU A 232 30.53 -2.53 -29.79
N THR A 233 30.40 -3.81 -30.14
CA THR A 233 29.11 -4.53 -30.14
C THR A 233 29.20 -5.85 -29.40
N LYS A 234 30.28 -6.12 -28.66
CA LYS A 234 30.45 -7.36 -27.90
C LYS A 234 30.79 -7.07 -26.45
N THR A 235 30.62 -8.06 -25.60
CA THR A 235 31.26 -8.11 -24.28
C THR A 235 32.77 -8.29 -24.43
N ALA A 236 33.59 -7.57 -23.67
CA ALA A 236 35.05 -7.67 -23.78
C ALA A 236 35.62 -9.05 -23.43
N ALA A 237 35.12 -9.65 -22.34
CA ALA A 237 35.56 -10.96 -21.86
C ALA A 237 34.53 -11.59 -20.91
N GLN A 238 34.88 -12.73 -20.29
CA GLN A 238 34.12 -13.31 -19.20
C GLN A 238 34.02 -12.31 -18.03
N TYR A 239 32.84 -12.24 -17.43
CA TYR A 239 32.38 -11.30 -16.41
C TYR A 239 32.29 -9.84 -16.84
N ALA A 240 32.39 -9.54 -18.13
CA ALA A 240 32.03 -8.24 -18.66
C ALA A 240 30.56 -7.92 -18.33
N VAL A 241 30.34 -6.67 -17.92
CA VAL A 241 29.02 -6.12 -17.62
C VAL A 241 28.73 -4.98 -18.59
N ILE A 242 27.58 -5.04 -19.24
CA ILE A 242 27.14 -4.03 -20.20
C ILE A 242 25.73 -3.57 -19.81
N SER A 243 25.49 -2.26 -19.81
CA SER A 243 24.15 -1.68 -19.74
C SER A 243 23.57 -1.55 -21.15
N ILE A 244 22.31 -1.95 -21.30
CA ILE A 244 21.50 -1.67 -22.49
C ILE A 244 20.39 -0.71 -22.07
N ILE A 245 20.34 0.47 -22.68
CA ILE A 245 19.37 1.53 -22.32
C ILE A 245 18.70 2.07 -23.58
N ASN A 246 17.38 1.94 -23.69
CA ASN A 246 16.60 2.60 -24.74
C ASN A 246 16.42 4.07 -24.40
N ILE A 247 17.01 4.95 -25.20
CA ILE A 247 16.90 6.41 -25.04
C ILE A 247 15.80 7.04 -25.92
N GLY A 248 14.97 6.20 -26.54
CA GLY A 248 13.86 6.60 -27.39
C GLY A 248 14.08 6.26 -28.85
N SER A 249 12.98 6.16 -29.61
CA SER A 249 13.01 5.91 -31.06
C SER A 249 13.85 4.70 -31.47
N GLU A 250 13.77 3.60 -30.71
CA GLU A 250 14.53 2.35 -30.95
C GLU A 250 16.05 2.55 -30.99
N THR A 251 16.56 3.56 -30.29
CA THR A 251 18.00 3.82 -30.13
C THR A 251 18.47 3.34 -28.76
N TYR A 252 19.40 2.40 -28.77
CA TYR A 252 19.89 1.72 -27.57
C TYR A 252 21.35 2.08 -27.31
N ILE A 253 21.61 2.67 -26.15
CA ILE A 253 22.96 2.83 -25.63
C ILE A 253 23.44 1.47 -25.14
N VAL A 254 24.57 1.03 -25.69
CA VAL A 254 25.31 -0.15 -25.23
C VAL A 254 26.62 0.37 -24.66
N SER A 255 26.81 0.25 -23.35
CA SER A 255 27.97 0.83 -22.65
C SER A 255 28.40 -0.05 -21.48
N GLY A 256 29.68 -0.06 -21.15
CA GLY A 256 30.26 -0.89 -20.10
C GLY A 256 31.56 -1.51 -20.57
N ASP A 257 31.80 -2.76 -20.18
CA ASP A 257 32.98 -3.53 -20.59
C ASP A 257 32.76 -4.15 -21.98
N THR A 258 32.80 -3.28 -22.99
CA THR A 258 32.55 -3.63 -24.39
C THR A 258 33.84 -3.99 -25.14
N GLY A 259 33.70 -4.77 -26.21
CA GLY A 259 34.77 -5.23 -27.10
C GLY A 259 34.33 -5.27 -28.56
N SER A 260 35.32 -5.39 -29.45
CA SER A 260 35.16 -5.35 -30.91
C SER A 260 34.82 -6.71 -31.55
#